data_AF-T1A2J3-F1
#
_entry.id   AF-T1A2J3-F1
#
_cell.length_a   1.000
_cell.length_b   1.000
_cell.length_c   1.000
_cell.angle_alpha   90.00
_cell.angle_beta   90.00
_cell.angle_gamma   90.00
#
_symmetry.space_group_name_H-M   'P 1'
#
loop_
_entity.id
_entity.type
_entity.pdbx_description
1 polymer ?
#
loop_
_entity_poly.entity_id
_entity_poly.type
_entity_poly.pdbx_seq_one_letter_code
_entity_poly.pdbx_strand_id
1 'polypeptide(L)' 'MVVNVKYNNDLSIYMGKKVLVTGHTGFMGSWLTSWLMMLGAQVCGYSLDPQ' A
#
# COMPACT_ATOMS: atom_id res chain seq x y z
N MET A 1 3.43 23.23 -24.35
CA MET A 1 2.69 23.22 -23.08
C MET A 1 3.38 22.20 -22.18
N VAL A 2 4.11 22.63 -21.15
CA VAL A 2 4.72 21.71 -20.18
C VAL A 2 3.90 21.80 -18.91
N VAL A 3 3.15 20.74 -18.60
CA VAL A 3 2.43 20.62 -17.33
C VAL A 3 3.42 20.20 -16.25
N ASN A 4 3.65 21.08 -15.27
CA ASN A 4 4.42 20.73 -14.08
C ASN A 4 3.51 19.98 -13.10
N VAL A 5 3.67 18.67 -13.02
CA VAL A 5 3.04 17.85 -11.98
C VAL A 5 3.88 17.96 -10.70
N LYS A 6 3.28 18.46 -9.62
CA LYS A 6 3.90 18.42 -8.29
C LYS A 6 3.67 17.04 -7.68
N TYR A 7 4.75 16.30 -7.44
CA TYR A 7 4.69 15.06 -6.66
C TYR A 7 4.95 15.39 -5.20
N ASN A 8 4.02 15.03 -4.33
CA ASN A 8 4.25 15.08 -2.89
C ASN A 8 4.83 13.73 -2.47
N ASN A 9 6.12 13.70 -2.11
CA ASN A 9 6.84 12.48 -1.78
C ASN A 9 6.69 12.06 -0.30
N ASP A 10 5.73 12.67 0.40
CA ASP A 10 5.51 12.39 1.81
C ASP A 10 4.69 11.12 1.97
N LEU A 11 5.36 10.06 2.43
CA LEU A 11 4.77 8.76 2.72
C LEU A 11 3.99 8.76 4.04
N SER A 12 4.09 9.84 4.85
CA SER A 12 3.33 9.99 6.10
C SER A 12 1.82 9.96 5.89
N ILE A 13 1.34 10.16 4.65
CA ILE A 13 -0.08 10.08 4.28
C ILE A 13 -0.73 8.74 4.67
N TYR A 14 0.06 7.67 4.77
CA TYR A 14 -0.40 6.33 5.11
C TYR A 14 -0.46 6.07 6.62
N MET A 15 0.19 6.90 7.43
CA MET A 15 0.23 6.74 8.89
C MET A 15 -1.18 6.77 9.50
N GLY A 16 -1.56 5.71 10.20
CA GLY A 16 -2.88 5.57 10.82
C GLY A 16 -4.05 5.42 9.84
N LYS A 17 -3.81 5.34 8.54
CA LYS A 17 -4.87 5.12 7.53
C LYS A 17 -5.23 3.65 7.45
N LYS A 18 -6.52 3.38 7.24
CA LYS A 18 -7.00 2.04 6.92
C LYS A 18 -6.80 1.77 5.43
N VAL A 19 -6.04 0.73 5.10
CA VAL A 19 -5.71 0.37 3.71
C VAL A 19 -6.12 -1.07 3.45
N LEU A 20 -6.97 -1.30 2.43
CA LEU A 20 -7.34 -2.63 1.98
C LEU A 20 -6.37 -3.07 0.87
N VAL A 21 -5.74 -4.23 1.05
CA VAL A 21 -4.84 -4.85 0.06
C VAL A 21 -5.44 -6.17 -0.42
N THR A 22 -5.83 -6.22 -1.69
CA THR A 22 -6.27 -7.44 -2.35
C THR A 22 -5.08 -8.16 -2.98
N GLY A 23 -5.02 -9.49 -2.86
CA GLY A 23 -3.85 -10.28 -3.27
C GLY A 23 -2.65 -10.16 -2.31
N HIS A 24 -2.88 -9.80 -1.03
CA HIS A 24 -1.82 -9.63 -0.02
C HIS A 24 -0.94 -10.86 0.21
N THR A 25 -1.39 -12.08 -0.10
CA THR A 25 -0.59 -13.31 0.02
C THR A 25 0.34 -13.56 -1.18
N GLY A 26 0.16 -12.84 -2.29
CA GLY A 26 1.05 -12.93 -3.46
C GLY A 26 2.41 -12.26 -3.23
N PHE A 27 3.34 -12.45 -4.17
CA PHE A 27 4.69 -11.86 -4.08
C PHE A 27 4.65 -10.33 -3.96
N MET A 28 3.88 -9.66 -4.83
CA MET A 28 3.76 -8.20 -4.79
C MET A 28 2.94 -7.71 -3.60
N GLY A 29 1.87 -8.43 -3.27
CA GLY A 29 1.00 -8.08 -2.14
C GLY A 29 1.70 -8.16 -0.80
N SER A 30 2.55 -9.17 -0.60
CA SER A 30 3.29 -9.37 0.66
C SER A 30 4.31 -8.26 0.90
N TRP A 31 5.06 -7.85 -0.13
CA TRP A 31 5.98 -6.71 -0.06
C TRP A 31 5.24 -5.38 0.16
N LEU A 32 4.16 -5.12 -0.58
CA LEU A 32 3.36 -3.89 -0.42
C LEU A 32 2.76 -3.80 0.99
N THR A 33 2.17 -4.89 1.48
CA THR A 33 1.58 -4.97 2.82
C THR A 33 2.63 -4.71 3.88
N SER A 34 3.81 -5.33 3.77
CA SER A 34 4.93 -5.11 4.69
C SER A 34 5.37 -3.66 4.72
N TRP A 35 5.52 -3.03 3.55
CA TRP A 35 5.92 -1.63 3.46
C TRP A 35 4.88 -0.68 4.06
N LEU A 36 3.59 -0.89 3.78
CA LEU A 36 2.50 -0.10 4.36
C LEU A 36 2.43 -0.24 5.88
N MET A 37 2.64 -1.44 6.42
CA MET A 37 2.73 -1.67 7.86
C MET A 37 3.91 -0.90 8.49
N MET A 38 5.08 -0.88 7.83
CA MET A 38 6.24 -0.10 8.28
C MET A 38 5.98 1.42 8.29
N LEU A 39 5.13 1.89 7.37
CA LEU A 39 4.66 3.29 7.35
C LEU A 39 3.57 3.59 8.39
N GLY A 40 3.20 2.61 9.22
CA GLY A 40 2.19 2.73 10.27
C GLY A 40 0.76 2.76 9.76
N ALA A 41 0.50 2.25 8.56
CA ALA A 41 -0.85 2.04 8.06
C ALA A 41 -1.53 0.87 8.78
N GLN A 42 -2.86 0.96 8.94
CA GLN A 42 -3.72 -0.12 9.40
C GLN A 42 -4.16 -0.96 8.19
N VAL A 43 -3.40 -2.01 7.88
CA VAL A 43 -3.62 -2.81 6.68
C VAL A 43 -4.62 -3.94 6.94
N CYS A 44 -5.59 -4.10 6.03
CA CYS A 44 -6.48 -5.25 5.95
C CYS A 44 -6.18 -6.02 4.67
N GLY A 45 -5.85 -7.31 4.79
CA GLY A 45 -5.50 -8.18 3.67
C GLY A 45 -6.67 -9.05 3.22
N TYR A 46 -6.88 -9.15 1.91
CA TYR A 46 -7.78 -10.14 1.29
C TYR A 46 -7.06 -10.88 0.16
N SER A 47 -7.24 -12.19 0.01
CA SER A 47 -6.68 -12.97 -1.10
C SER A 47 -7.56 -14.17 -1.39
N LEU A 48 -7.58 -14.59 -2.64
CA LEU A 48 -8.18 -15.87 -3.01
C LEU A 48 -7.24 -16.99 -2.58
N ASP A 49 -7.82 -18.17 -2.35
CA ASP A 49 -7.01 -19.37 -2.17
C ASP A 49 -6.16 -19.63 -3.42
N PRO A 50 -4.89 -20.01 -3.25
CA PRO A 50 -4.05 -20.41 -4.38
C PRO A 50 -4.68 -21.65 -5.06
N GLN A 51 -4.70 -21.63 -6.40
CA GLN A 51 -5.14 -22.76 -7.24
C GLN A 51 -3.96 -23.64 -7.62
#